data_AF-H3BHE7-F1
#
_entry.id   AF-H3BHE7-F1
#
_cell.length_a   1.000
_cell.length_b   1.000
_cell.length_c   1.000
_cell.angle_alpha   90.00
_cell.angle_beta   90.00
_cell.angle_gamma   90.00
#
_symmetry.space_group_name_H-M   'P 1'
#
loop_
_entity.id
_entity.type
_entity.pdbx_description
1 polymer ?
#
loop_
_entity_poly.entity_id
_entity_poly.type
_entity_poly.pdbx_seq_one_letter_code
_entity_poly.pdbx_strand_id
1 'polypeptide(L)'
;SMLQNFFIPELRRLNLSDSTFFQQDGAPCHYASNVRQLLNAVFPDKWIGRRGPIAWPLCSPDLSPLDYFLWGYVKTVVYSSKPQSLDELGARITNANHEI
;
A
#
# COMPACT_ATOMS: atom_id res chain seq x y z
N SER A 1 13.83 1.53 4.04
CA SER A 1 12.64 0.66 3.92
C SER A 1 11.90 0.97 2.63
N MET A 2 10.89 0.20 2.22
CA MET A 2 10.08 0.53 1.03
C MET A 2 9.50 1.96 1.11
N LEU A 3 9.01 2.36 2.30
CA LEU A 3 8.51 3.72 2.54
C LEU A 3 9.55 4.81 2.27
N GLN A 4 10.75 4.67 2.82
CA GLN A 4 11.80 5.70 2.72
C GLN A 4 12.47 5.74 1.35
N ASN A 5 12.62 4.58 0.71
CA ASN A 5 13.43 4.46 -0.50
C ASN A 5 12.62 4.63 -1.78
N PHE A 6 11.29 4.43 -1.73
CA PHE A 6 10.43 4.48 -2.92
C PHE A 6 9.20 5.37 -2.70
N PHE A 7 8.34 5.03 -1.74
CA PHE A 7 7.02 5.66 -1.63
C PHE A 7 7.09 7.17 -1.30
N ILE A 8 7.85 7.56 -0.27
CA ILE A 8 7.95 8.96 0.15
C ILE A 8 8.67 9.83 -0.90
N PRO A 9 9.80 9.40 -1.49
CA PRO A 9 10.40 10.13 -2.62
C PRO A 9 9.43 10.34 -3.78
N GLU A 10 8.62 9.35 -4.13
CA GLU A 10 7.69 9.44 -5.25
C GLU A 10 6.52 10.40 -4.95
N LEU A 11 5.96 10.38 -3.74
CA LEU A 11 4.96 11.37 -3.32
C LEU A 11 5.49 12.80 -3.38
N ARG A 12 6.77 13.01 -3.04
CA ARG A 12 7.42 14.32 -3.16
C ARG A 12 7.60 14.72 -4.61
N ARG A 13 8.01 13.78 -5.47
CA ARG A 13 8.16 14.01 -6.92
C ARG A 13 6.83 14.43 -7.57
N LEU A 14 5.72 13.90 -7.08
CA LEU A 14 4.36 14.22 -7.56
C LEU A 14 3.74 15.44 -6.88
N ASN A 15 4.44 16.09 -5.94
CA ASN A 15 3.92 17.21 -5.12
C ASN A 15 2.63 16.86 -4.34
N LEU A 16 2.50 15.61 -3.88
CA LEU A 16 1.31 15.12 -3.16
C LEU A 16 1.50 15.01 -1.65
N SER A 17 2.69 15.33 -1.13
CA SER A 17 3.05 15.09 0.27
C SER A 17 2.13 15.80 1.28
N ASP A 18 1.70 17.03 0.98
CA ASP A 18 0.92 17.85 1.91
C ASP A 18 -0.58 17.53 1.89
N SER A 19 -1.09 16.93 0.81
CA SER A 19 -2.52 16.62 0.63
C SER A 19 -2.87 15.15 0.83
N THR A 20 -1.87 14.27 0.98
CA THR A 20 -2.09 12.82 1.07
C THR A 20 -2.35 12.35 2.50
N PHE A 21 -3.37 11.51 2.66
CA PHE A 21 -3.53 10.63 3.82
C PHE A 21 -2.90 9.27 3.52
N PHE A 22 -2.09 8.75 4.45
CA PHE A 22 -1.49 7.42 4.32
C PHE A 22 -2.30 6.38 5.09
N GLN A 23 -2.67 5.27 4.47
CA GLN A 23 -3.37 4.17 5.15
C GLN A 23 -2.51 2.90 5.08
N GLN A 24 -2.40 2.20 6.21
CA GLN A 24 -1.80 0.87 6.31
C GLN A 24 -2.66 -0.06 7.17
N ASP A 25 -2.55 -1.36 6.91
CA ASP A 25 -3.29 -2.39 7.66
C ASP A 25 -2.76 -2.57 9.10
N GLY A 26 -3.39 -3.49 9.82
CA GLY A 26 -3.03 -3.83 11.21
C GLY A 26 -1.88 -4.82 11.36
N ALA A 27 -1.14 -5.17 10.30
CA ALA A 27 -0.13 -6.23 10.33
C ALA A 27 0.99 -5.92 11.35
N PRO A 28 1.54 -6.91 12.07
CA PRO A 28 2.53 -6.67 13.13
C PRO A 28 3.78 -5.88 12.66
N CYS A 29 4.24 -6.10 11.43
CA CYS A 29 5.39 -5.38 10.87
C CYS A 29 5.12 -3.87 10.67
N HIS A 30 3.86 -3.47 10.46
CA HIS A 30 3.45 -2.08 10.25
C HIS A 30 3.24 -1.31 11.56
N TYR A 31 3.25 -2.02 12.69
CA TYR A 31 3.03 -1.47 14.02
C TYR A 31 4.33 -1.06 14.77
N ALA A 32 5.50 -1.36 14.20
CA ALA A 32 6.79 -1.07 14.82
C ALA A 32 6.97 0.43 15.16
N SER A 33 7.66 0.72 16.26
CA SER A 33 7.82 2.10 16.77
C SER A 33 8.49 3.04 15.76
N ASN A 34 9.51 2.55 15.06
CA ASN A 34 10.22 3.29 14.02
C ASN A 34 9.32 3.64 12.82
N VAL A 35 8.42 2.74 12.42
CA VAL A 35 7.44 2.99 11.35
C VAL A 35 6.48 4.10 11.79
N ARG A 36 5.93 4.03 13.00
CA ARG A 36 5.01 5.06 13.51
C ARG A 36 5.69 6.43 13.67
N GLN A 37 6.94 6.47 14.12
CA GLN A 37 7.72 7.71 14.20
C GLN A 37 7.94 8.32 12.80
N LEU A 38 8.26 7.51 11.80
CA LEU A 38 8.38 7.96 10.41
C LEU A 38 7.06 8.53 9.89
N LEU A 39 5.94 7.83 10.11
CA LEU A 39 4.63 8.27 9.64
C LEU A 39 4.17 9.56 10.33
N ASN A 40 4.43 9.73 11.64
CA ASN A 40 4.15 10.99 12.33
C ASN A 40 4.96 12.17 11.76
N ALA A 41 6.21 11.93 11.34
CA ALA A 41 7.06 12.97 10.78
C ALA A 41 6.67 13.34 9.33
N VAL A 42 6.21 12.37 8.54
CA VAL A 42 5.92 12.57 7.11
C VAL A 42 4.46 12.93 6.85
N PHE A 43 3.55 12.38 7.66
CA PHE A 43 2.10 12.55 7.54
C PHE A 43 1.50 12.98 8.88
N PRO A 44 1.88 14.15 9.43
CA PRO A 44 1.37 14.62 10.72
C PRO A 44 -0.16 14.66 10.70
N ASP A 45 -0.78 13.96 11.64
CA ASP A 45 -2.24 13.76 11.78
C ASP A 45 -2.98 13.20 10.54
N LYS A 46 -2.23 12.77 9.51
CA LYS A 46 -2.75 12.33 8.21
C LYS A 46 -2.39 10.89 7.89
N TRP A 47 -2.37 10.01 8.89
CA TRP A 47 -2.23 8.59 8.61
C TRP A 47 -3.15 7.70 9.45
N ILE A 48 -3.59 6.63 8.81
CA ILE A 48 -4.59 5.70 9.29
C ILE A 48 -3.91 4.35 9.51
N GLY A 49 -4.03 3.81 10.73
CA GLY A 49 -3.41 2.54 11.07
C GLY A 49 -3.50 2.23 12.54
N ARG A 50 -2.93 1.09 12.94
CA ARG A 50 -2.94 0.65 14.34
C ARG A 50 -2.11 1.60 15.22
N ARG A 51 -2.76 2.23 16.21
CA ARG A 51 -2.18 3.28 17.07
C ARG A 51 -1.66 4.52 16.31
N GLY A 52 -2.27 4.82 15.15
CA GLY A 52 -2.10 6.10 14.47
C GLY A 52 -3.04 7.18 15.00
N PRO A 53 -2.93 8.41 14.48
CA PRO A 53 -3.84 9.50 14.82
C PRO A 53 -5.28 9.17 14.41
N ILE A 54 -5.46 8.40 13.34
CA ILE A 54 -6.74 7.81 12.93
C ILE A 54 -6.63 6.29 13.06
N ALA A 55 -7.46 5.71 13.93
CA ALA A 55 -7.41 4.27 14.20
C ALA A 55 -8.03 3.47 13.05
N TRP A 56 -7.29 2.47 12.54
CA TRP A 56 -7.86 1.46 11.64
C TRP A 56 -8.47 0.31 12.45
N PRO A 57 -9.70 -0.15 12.12
CA PRO A 57 -10.31 -1.29 12.79
C PRO A 57 -9.52 -2.59 12.55
N LEU A 58 -9.59 -3.50 13.51
CA LEU A 58 -8.94 -4.81 13.41
C LEU A 58 -9.68 -5.68 12.40
N CYS A 59 -8.92 -6.39 11.55
CA CYS A 59 -9.45 -7.38 10.61
C CYS A 59 -10.49 -6.84 9.62
N SER A 60 -10.30 -5.61 9.12
CA SER A 60 -11.18 -4.99 8.12
C SER A 60 -10.51 -4.88 6.74
N PRO A 61 -10.28 -6.00 6.02
CA PRO A 61 -9.77 -5.96 4.65
C PRO A 61 -10.81 -5.35 3.68
N ASP A 62 -12.09 -5.42 4.01
CA ASP A 62 -13.20 -4.81 3.27
C ASP A 62 -13.11 -3.29 3.20
N LEU A 63 -12.45 -2.65 4.16
CA LEU A 63 -12.25 -1.20 4.18
C LEU A 63 -11.00 -0.75 3.41
N SER A 64 -10.09 -1.66 3.09
CA SER A 64 -8.86 -1.37 2.35
C SER A 64 -9.14 -1.49 0.84
N PRO A 65 -9.04 -0.41 0.03
CA PRO A 65 -9.29 -0.51 -1.40
C PRO A 65 -8.38 -1.53 -2.10
N LEU A 66 -7.16 -1.72 -1.58
CA LEU A 66 -6.20 -2.69 -2.11
C LEU A 66 -6.68 -4.13 -1.89
N ASP A 67 -7.16 -4.45 -0.69
CA ASP A 67 -7.60 -5.80 -0.34
C ASP A 67 -9.02 -6.11 -0.85
N TYR A 68 -9.90 -5.10 -0.84
CA TYR A 68 -11.27 -5.22 -1.33
C TYR A 68 -11.34 -5.38 -2.85
N PHE A 69 -10.56 -4.59 -3.60
CA PHE A 69 -10.65 -4.55 -5.06
C PHE A 69 -9.35 -4.94 -5.76
N LEU A 70 -8.26 -4.20 -5.56
CA LEU A 70 -7.06 -4.30 -6.40
C LEU A 70 -6.49 -5.72 -6.46
N TRP A 71 -6.28 -6.35 -5.31
CA TRP A 71 -5.70 -7.70 -5.26
C TRP A 71 -6.62 -8.76 -5.87
N GLY A 72 -7.93 -8.57 -5.83
CA GLY A 72 -8.88 -9.43 -6.55
C GLY A 72 -8.74 -9.27 -8.05
N TYR A 73 -8.79 -8.03 -8.54
CA TYR A 73 -8.63 -7.69 -9.95
C TYR A 73 -7.31 -8.21 -10.53
N VAL A 74 -6.18 -7.86 -9.90
CA VAL A 74 -4.84 -8.25 -10.36
C VAL A 74 -4.72 -9.77 -10.43
N LYS A 75 -5.25 -10.51 -9.44
CA LYS A 75 -5.25 -11.97 -9.48
C LYS A 75 -6.07 -12.50 -10.66
N THR A 76 -7.25 -11.95 -10.94
CA THR A 76 -8.06 -12.36 -12.09
C THR A 76 -7.32 -12.17 -13.41
N VAL A 77 -6.64 -11.04 -13.60
CA VAL A 77 -5.86 -10.77 -14.83
C VAL A 77 -4.64 -11.70 -14.92
N VAL A 78 -3.82 -11.74 -13.87
CA VAL A 78 -2.56 -12.50 -13.84
C VAL A 78 -2.79 -14.00 -14.03
N TYR A 79 -3.83 -14.55 -13.39
CA TYR A 79 -4.17 -15.97 -13.41
C TYR A 79 -5.28 -16.35 -14.39
N SER A 80 -5.65 -15.45 -15.31
CA SER A 80 -6.53 -15.80 -16.45
C SER A 80 -5.98 -16.98 -17.27
N SER A 81 -4.66 -17.15 -17.25
CA SER A 81 -3.94 -18.38 -17.59
C SER A 81 -2.83 -18.61 -16.57
N LYS A 82 -2.38 -19.85 -16.36
CA LYS A 82 -1.28 -20.16 -15.43
C LYS A 82 0.04 -19.55 -15.95
N PRO A 83 0.70 -18.64 -15.21
CA PRO A 83 2.03 -18.16 -15.58
C PRO A 83 3.05 -19.31 -15.56
N GLN A 84 3.98 -19.31 -16.51
CA GLN A 84 4.98 -20.36 -16.70
C GLN A 84 6.34 -20.00 -16.10
N SER A 85 6.56 -18.73 -15.76
CA SER A 85 7.80 -18.27 -15.11
C SER A 85 7.55 -17.09 -14.16
N LEU A 86 8.54 -16.80 -13.31
CA LEU A 86 8.51 -15.62 -12.44
C LEU A 86 8.59 -14.31 -13.24
N ASP A 87 9.32 -14.31 -14.35
CA ASP A 87 9.41 -13.14 -15.23
C ASP A 87 8.06 -12.84 -15.88
N GLU A 88 7.37 -13.88 -16.36
CA GLU A 88 6.02 -13.75 -16.90
C GLU A 88 5.03 -13.29 -15.83
N LEU A 89 5.11 -13.85 -14.63
CA LEU A 89 4.29 -13.43 -13.49
C LEU A 89 4.50 -11.93 -13.17
N GLY A 90 5.76 -11.48 -13.10
CA GLY A 90 6.10 -10.08 -12.86
C GLY A 90 5.60 -9.15 -13.97
N ALA A 91 5.78 -9.53 -15.23
CA ALA A 91 5.28 -8.77 -16.37
C ALA A 91 3.74 -8.63 -16.34
N ARG A 92 3.02 -9.71 -16.02
CA ARG A 92 1.57 -9.70 -15.91
C ARG A 92 1.06 -8.82 -14.76
N ILE A 93 1.73 -8.82 -13.61
CA ILE A 93 1.39 -7.93 -12.49
C ILE A 93 1.55 -6.46 -12.90
N THR A 94 2.68 -6.13 -13.53
CA THR A 94 2.94 -4.76 -14.01
C THR A 94 1.90 -4.32 -15.04
N ASN A 95 1.56 -5.18 -16.01
CA ASN A 95 0.56 -4.87 -17.01
C ASN A 95 -0.84 -4.69 -16.40
N ALA A 96 -1.26 -5.58 -15.49
CA ALA A 96 -2.53 -5.46 -14.79
C ALA A 96 -2.66 -4.14 -14.01
N ASN A 97 -1.56 -3.65 -13.43
CA ASN A 97 -1.54 -2.37 -12.72
C ASN A 97 -1.59 -1.15 -13.68
N HIS A 98 -1.21 -1.29 -14.95
CA HIS A 98 -1.32 -0.22 -15.95
C HIS A 98 -2.71 -0.14 -16.60
N GLU A 99 -3.56 -1.15 -16.40
CA GLU A 99 -4.93 -1.21 -16.93
C GLU A 99 -5.98 -0.59 -15.99
N ILE A 100 -5.58 -0.21 -14.77
CA ILE A 100 -6.39 0.51 -13.77
C ILE A 100 -5.93 1.97 -13.71
#